data_AF-A0A4R8MUN9-F1
#
_entry.id   AF-A0A4R8MUN9-F1
#
_cell.length_a   1.000
_cell.length_b   1.000
_cell.length_c   1.000
_cell.angle_alpha   90.00
_cell.angle_beta   90.00
_cell.angle_gamma   90.00
#
_symmetry.space_group_name_H-M   'P 1'
#
loop_
_entity.id
_entity.type
_entity.pdbx_description
1 polymer ?
#
loop_
_entity_poly.entity_id
_entity_poly.type
_entity_poly.pdbx_seq_one_letter_code
_entity_poly.pdbx_strand_id
1 'polypeptide(L)'
;MNKHKLKLNLFYIFLFISFFSLSANPWDQNFLSNLSSGDCRGIVKKNKTWCDTNDCKGIASSDRTWCDSDDCKGVASRNRSWCSSNLCKAWASRDRTWCNDNDCKGVASKDPSWCDSKQCKAIASGNETWCL
;
A
#
# COMPACT_ATOMS: atom_id res chain seq x y z
N MET A 1 17.77 -60.97 -3.64
CA MET A 1 18.28 -60.04 -2.60
C MET A 1 19.66 -59.54 -3.02
N ASN A 2 19.84 -58.23 -3.26
CA ASN A 2 20.92 -57.41 -2.65
C ASN A 2 21.15 -56.07 -3.38
N LYS A 3 20.83 -54.98 -2.65
CA LYS A 3 21.62 -53.75 -2.45
C LYS A 3 21.92 -52.78 -3.60
N HIS A 4 21.08 -52.68 -4.65
CA HIS A 4 21.14 -51.53 -5.59
C HIS A 4 20.19 -50.36 -5.28
N LYS A 5 19.51 -50.38 -4.13
CA LYS A 5 18.60 -49.30 -3.70
C LYS A 5 19.02 -48.73 -2.35
N LEU A 6 20.07 -47.90 -2.26
CA LEU A 6 20.21 -47.00 -1.08
C LEU A 6 21.32 -45.92 -1.16
N LYS A 7 21.71 -45.43 -2.34
CA LYS A 7 22.66 -44.29 -2.42
C LYS A 7 22.30 -43.24 -3.47
N LEU A 8 21.01 -43.07 -3.72
CA LEU A 8 20.51 -42.06 -4.66
C LEU A 8 19.38 -41.26 -4.02
N ASN A 9 19.61 -40.74 -2.81
CA ASN A 9 18.62 -39.88 -2.14
C ASN A 9 19.19 -38.90 -1.10
N LEU A 10 20.50 -38.63 -1.16
CA LEU A 10 21.14 -37.62 -0.30
C LEU A 10 21.57 -36.37 -1.07
N PHE A 11 21.26 -36.28 -2.36
CA PHE A 11 21.57 -35.12 -3.22
C PHE A 11 20.35 -34.23 -3.51
N TYR A 12 19.15 -34.66 -3.10
CA TYR A 12 17.91 -33.86 -3.19
C TYR A 12 17.64 -33.01 -1.93
N ILE A 13 18.60 -32.93 -1.00
CA ILE A 13 18.58 -32.01 0.14
C ILE A 13 19.42 -30.77 -0.23
N PHE A 14 19.24 -30.26 -1.45
CA PHE A 14 19.75 -28.97 -1.87
C PHE A 14 18.63 -28.27 -2.63
N LEU A 15 18.28 -27.07 -2.15
CA LEU A 15 17.40 -26.09 -2.79
C LEU A 15 15.89 -26.38 -2.80
N PHE A 16 15.30 -26.56 -1.61
CA PHE A 16 14.09 -25.80 -1.31
C PHE A 16 14.47 -24.62 -0.41
N ILE A 17 15.30 -23.72 -0.95
CA ILE A 17 15.23 -22.34 -0.51
C ILE A 17 13.87 -21.89 -1.03
N SER A 18 12.86 -22.02 -0.18
CA SER A 18 11.67 -21.23 -0.31
C SER A 18 12.19 -19.80 -0.32
N PHE A 19 12.27 -19.22 -1.50
CA PHE A 19 12.14 -17.78 -1.66
C PHE A 19 10.76 -17.48 -1.09
N PHE A 20 10.67 -17.38 0.23
CA PHE A 20 9.76 -16.44 0.84
C PHE A 20 10.18 -15.11 0.25
N SER A 21 9.57 -14.76 -0.87
CA SER A 21 9.45 -13.37 -1.27
C SER A 21 8.83 -12.72 -0.06
N LEU A 22 9.67 -12.09 0.77
CA LEU A 22 9.24 -11.19 1.82
C LEU A 22 8.44 -10.14 1.04
N SER A 23 7.12 -10.29 0.96
CA SER A 23 6.29 -9.35 0.22
C SER A 23 6.39 -8.06 1.01
N ALA A 24 7.31 -7.18 0.62
CA ALA A 24 7.36 -5.84 1.15
C ALA A 24 5.94 -5.29 0.98
N ASN A 25 5.28 -4.96 2.09
CA ASN A 25 3.94 -4.39 2.01
C ASN A 25 4.10 -3.08 1.22
N PRO A 26 3.45 -2.93 0.06
CA PRO A 26 3.59 -1.72 -0.76
C PRO A 26 3.23 -0.45 0.00
N TRP A 27 2.39 -0.58 1.04
CA TRP A 27 1.91 0.48 1.92
C TRP A 27 2.82 0.68 3.15
N ASP A 28 4.13 0.71 2.91
CA ASP A 28 5.12 1.05 3.93
C ASP A 28 5.08 2.55 4.29
N GLN A 29 5.99 3.00 5.17
CA GLN A 29 6.04 4.40 5.62
C GLN A 29 6.32 5.41 4.49
N ASN A 30 6.88 4.95 3.36
CA ASN A 30 7.23 5.79 2.22
C ASN A 30 6.19 5.74 1.10
N PHE A 31 5.11 4.95 1.25
CA PHE A 31 4.07 4.82 0.23
C PHE A 31 3.55 6.18 -0.27
N LEU A 32 3.21 7.07 0.66
CA LEU A 32 2.66 8.39 0.31
C LEU A 32 3.68 9.23 -0.45
N SER A 33 4.93 9.32 0.03
CA SER A 33 5.98 10.09 -0.63
C SER A 33 6.38 9.53 -2.00
N ASN A 34 6.15 8.24 -2.23
CA ASN A 34 6.49 7.54 -3.47
C ASN A 34 5.35 7.51 -4.51
N LEU A 35 4.17 8.06 -4.20
CA LEU A 35 3.10 8.18 -5.19
C LEU A 35 3.59 9.01 -6.37
N SER A 36 3.30 8.54 -7.59
CA SER A 36 3.49 9.35 -8.78
C SER A 36 2.62 10.62 -8.73
N SER A 37 2.98 11.63 -9.50
CA SER A 37 2.16 12.83 -9.64
C SER A 37 0.76 12.51 -10.20
N GLY A 38 0.66 11.52 -11.09
CA GLY A 38 -0.61 10.99 -11.60
C GLY A 38 -1.46 10.38 -10.49
N ASP A 39 -0.90 9.45 -9.71
CA ASP A 39 -1.63 8.79 -8.63
C ASP A 39 -2.07 9.77 -7.54
N CYS A 40 -1.18 10.68 -7.14
CA CYS A 40 -1.50 11.74 -6.21
C CYS A 40 -2.70 12.58 -6.71
N ARG A 41 -2.68 13.01 -7.98
CA ARG A 41 -3.79 13.78 -8.57
C ARG A 41 -5.06 12.97 -8.65
N GLY A 42 -4.98 11.70 -9.03
CA GLY A 42 -6.12 10.80 -9.11
C GLY A 42 -6.84 10.66 -7.78
N ILE A 43 -6.08 10.47 -6.69
CA ILE A 43 -6.63 10.39 -5.32
C ILE A 43 -7.24 11.74 -4.90
N VAL A 44 -6.51 12.85 -5.08
CA VAL A 44 -6.97 14.19 -4.68
C VAL A 44 -8.25 14.59 -5.41
N LYS A 45 -8.30 14.39 -6.73
CA LYS A 45 -9.46 14.70 -7.58
C LYS A 45 -10.57 13.67 -7.49
N LYS A 46 -10.33 12.53 -6.86
CA LYS A 46 -11.21 11.36 -6.87
C LYS A 46 -11.57 10.95 -8.31
N ASN A 47 -10.57 10.97 -9.19
CA ASN A 47 -10.75 10.65 -10.59
C ASN A 47 -9.68 9.66 -11.05
N LYS A 48 -10.11 8.42 -11.26
CA LYS A 48 -9.26 7.29 -11.65
C LYS A 48 -8.58 7.45 -13.01
N THR A 49 -9.03 8.36 -13.88
CA THR A 49 -8.39 8.57 -15.20
C THR A 49 -7.00 9.19 -15.09
N TRP A 50 -6.67 9.79 -13.94
CA TRP A 50 -5.35 10.36 -13.66
C TRP A 50 -4.39 9.36 -13.00
N CYS A 51 -4.90 8.22 -12.54
CA CYS A 51 -4.10 7.22 -11.84
C CYS A 51 -3.27 6.40 -12.81
N ASP A 52 -1.99 6.26 -12.48
CA ASP A 52 -1.04 5.38 -13.14
C ASP A 52 -1.18 3.94 -12.61
N THR A 53 -1.52 3.77 -11.34
CA THR A 53 -1.69 2.46 -10.70
C THR A 53 -3.15 2.06 -10.50
N ASN A 54 -3.38 0.76 -10.46
CA ASN A 54 -4.67 0.16 -10.11
C ASN A 54 -5.10 0.52 -8.68
N ASP A 55 -4.19 0.46 -7.71
CA ASP A 55 -4.48 0.85 -6.34
C ASP A 55 -4.95 2.31 -6.23
N CYS A 56 -4.31 3.24 -6.94
CA CYS A 56 -4.83 4.60 -7.04
C CYS A 56 -6.25 4.63 -7.64
N LYS A 57 -6.51 3.90 -8.74
CA LYS A 57 -7.85 3.86 -9.36
C LYS A 57 -8.89 3.40 -8.35
N GLY A 58 -8.57 2.38 -7.56
CA GLY A 58 -9.44 1.85 -6.51
C GLY A 58 -9.74 2.87 -5.42
N ILE A 59 -8.72 3.56 -4.91
CA ILE A 59 -8.89 4.61 -3.90
C ILE A 59 -9.69 5.79 -4.46
N ALA A 60 -9.29 6.31 -5.62
CA ALA A 60 -9.86 7.48 -6.26
C ALA A 60 -11.35 7.29 -6.59
N SER A 61 -11.73 6.09 -7.03
CA SER A 61 -13.12 5.75 -7.36
C SER A 61 -13.91 5.10 -6.21
N SER A 62 -13.26 4.80 -5.08
CA SER A 62 -13.83 4.00 -3.98
C SER A 62 -14.36 2.63 -4.45
N ASP A 63 -13.69 2.02 -5.43
CA ASP A 63 -14.06 0.76 -6.05
C ASP A 63 -12.94 -0.27 -5.90
N ARG A 64 -13.18 -1.28 -5.06
CA ARG A 64 -12.21 -2.33 -4.75
C ARG A 64 -11.87 -3.22 -5.93
N THR A 65 -12.68 -3.26 -6.99
CA THR A 65 -12.38 -4.08 -8.17
C THR A 65 -11.13 -3.62 -8.92
N TRP A 66 -10.71 -2.38 -8.69
CA TRP A 66 -9.46 -1.82 -9.19
C TRP A 66 -8.27 -2.02 -8.24
N CYS A 67 -8.45 -2.55 -7.04
CA CYS A 67 -7.34 -2.69 -6.10
C CYS A 67 -6.57 -4.00 -6.30
N ASP A 68 -5.26 -3.86 -6.51
CA ASP A 68 -4.32 -4.99 -6.56
C ASP A 68 -3.94 -5.44 -5.13
N SER A 69 -3.88 -4.51 -4.17
CA SER A 69 -3.58 -4.81 -2.76
C SER A 69 -4.81 -4.83 -1.85
N ASP A 70 -4.75 -5.63 -0.77
CA ASP A 70 -5.79 -5.63 0.27
C ASP A 70 -5.81 -4.30 1.04
N ASP A 71 -4.68 -3.62 1.17
CA ASP A 71 -4.61 -2.31 1.79
C ASP A 71 -5.36 -1.26 0.94
N CYS A 72 -5.22 -1.27 -0.39
CA CYS A 72 -6.10 -0.49 -1.25
C CYS A 72 -7.57 -0.85 -1.04
N LYS A 73 -7.92 -2.14 -0.96
CA LYS A 73 -9.32 -2.54 -0.73
C LYS A 73 -9.85 -1.98 0.57
N GLY A 74 -9.04 -1.97 1.62
CA GLY A 74 -9.36 -1.41 2.92
C GLY A 74 -9.62 0.10 2.85
N VAL A 75 -8.75 0.87 2.17
CA VAL A 75 -8.94 2.31 1.99
C VAL A 75 -10.15 2.62 1.10
N ALA A 76 -10.26 1.97 -0.07
CA ALA A 76 -11.34 2.20 -1.03
C ALA A 76 -12.74 1.90 -0.44
N SER A 77 -12.84 0.86 0.40
CA SER A 77 -14.11 0.51 1.09
C SER A 77 -14.27 1.11 2.47
N ARG A 78 -13.25 1.81 2.99
CA ARG A 78 -13.18 2.26 4.39
C ARG A 78 -13.39 1.14 5.41
N ASN A 79 -12.89 -0.05 5.10
CA ASN A 79 -12.99 -1.21 5.95
C ASN A 79 -11.61 -1.73 6.35
N ARG A 80 -11.23 -1.47 7.60
CA ARG A 80 -9.95 -1.88 8.17
C ARG A 80 -9.73 -3.37 8.26
N SER A 81 -10.76 -4.21 8.12
CA SER A 81 -10.57 -5.67 8.15
C SER A 81 -9.71 -6.18 6.99
N TRP A 82 -9.55 -5.37 5.94
CA TRP A 82 -8.67 -5.64 4.80
C TRP A 82 -7.26 -5.06 4.98
N CYS A 83 -7.03 -4.26 6.03
CA CYS A 83 -5.78 -3.54 6.21
C CYS A 83 -4.75 -4.35 7.00
N SER A 84 -3.59 -4.56 6.38
CA SER A 84 -2.37 -5.07 6.99
C SER A 84 -1.46 -3.93 7.46
N SER A 85 -1.30 -2.84 6.69
CA SER A 85 -0.47 -1.69 7.09
C SER A 85 -1.16 -0.75 8.08
N ASN A 86 -0.34 -0.04 8.84
CA ASN A 86 -0.78 1.06 9.70
C ASN A 86 -1.35 2.23 8.90
N LEU A 87 -0.77 2.55 7.74
CA LEU A 87 -1.30 3.58 6.84
C LEU A 87 -2.71 3.24 6.36
N CYS A 88 -2.94 2.01 5.88
CA CYS A 88 -4.28 1.57 5.49
C CYS A 88 -5.25 1.67 6.66
N LYS A 89 -4.88 1.13 7.84
CA LYS A 89 -5.74 1.16 9.03
C LYS A 89 -6.14 2.61 9.34
N ALA A 90 -5.15 3.49 9.41
CA ALA A 90 -5.36 4.89 9.74
C ALA A 90 -6.23 5.61 8.71
N TRP A 91 -5.97 5.43 7.41
CA TRP A 91 -6.70 6.12 6.36
C TRP A 91 -8.14 5.60 6.24
N ALA A 92 -8.34 4.27 6.28
CA ALA A 92 -9.65 3.66 6.18
C ALA A 92 -10.57 4.07 7.35
N SER A 93 -10.06 4.17 8.58
CA SER A 93 -10.86 4.63 9.73
C SER A 93 -10.79 6.12 10.01
N ARG A 94 -9.89 6.87 9.36
CA ARG A 94 -9.57 8.27 9.68
C ARG A 94 -9.10 8.43 11.13
N ASP A 95 -8.28 7.50 11.58
CA ASP A 95 -7.76 7.46 12.94
C ASP A 95 -6.24 7.45 12.91
N ARG A 96 -5.64 8.61 13.21
CA ARG A 96 -4.18 8.78 13.20
C ARG A 96 -3.46 8.01 14.30
N THR A 97 -4.16 7.43 15.28
CA THR A 97 -3.51 6.66 16.36
C THR A 97 -2.85 5.38 15.85
N TRP A 98 -3.22 4.92 14.65
CA TRP A 98 -2.56 3.83 13.94
C TRP A 98 -1.22 4.24 13.30
N CYS A 99 -0.94 5.54 13.17
CA CYS A 99 0.22 6.04 12.43
C CYS A 99 1.46 6.20 13.30
N ASN A 100 2.60 5.79 12.76
CA ASN A 100 3.91 6.02 13.40
C ASN A 100 4.58 7.28 12.85
N ASP A 101 4.46 7.54 11.55
CA ASP A 101 5.02 8.71 10.86
C ASP A 101 4.00 9.84 10.68
N ASN A 102 4.53 11.00 10.29
CA ASN A 102 3.80 12.24 10.08
C ASN A 102 2.87 12.17 8.87
N ASP A 103 3.34 11.65 7.73
CA ASP A 103 2.54 11.59 6.51
C ASP A 103 1.26 10.78 6.67
N CYS A 104 1.37 9.62 7.32
CA CYS A 104 0.21 8.83 7.70
C CYS A 104 -0.76 9.63 8.58
N LYS A 105 -0.25 10.36 9.60
CA LYS A 105 -1.09 11.19 10.48
C LYS A 105 -1.79 12.29 9.70
N GLY A 106 -1.09 12.94 8.77
CA GLY A 106 -1.63 14.01 7.94
C GLY A 106 -2.77 13.53 7.06
N VAL A 107 -2.59 12.40 6.36
CA VAL A 107 -3.65 11.81 5.52
C VAL A 107 -4.82 11.33 6.36
N ALA A 108 -4.58 10.61 7.47
CA ALA A 108 -5.65 10.08 8.33
C ALA A 108 -6.48 11.20 8.99
N SER A 109 -5.83 12.31 9.37
CA SER A 109 -6.49 13.45 10.02
C SER A 109 -7.02 14.48 9.04
N LYS A 110 -6.64 14.39 7.75
CA LYS A 110 -6.83 15.45 6.74
C LYS A 110 -6.24 16.79 7.17
N ASP A 111 -5.05 16.75 7.74
CA ASP A 111 -4.35 17.93 8.25
C ASP A 111 -2.94 17.99 7.63
N PRO A 112 -2.71 18.89 6.66
CA PRO A 112 -1.42 19.00 5.98
C PRO A 112 -0.29 19.53 6.88
N SER A 113 -0.58 20.05 8.07
CA SER A 113 0.46 20.47 9.03
C SER A 113 1.23 19.29 9.62
N TRP A 114 0.67 18.09 9.53
CA TRP A 114 1.33 16.84 9.91
C TRP A 114 2.05 16.18 8.74
N CYS A 115 2.09 16.77 7.54
CA CYS A 115 2.74 16.13 6.39
C CYS A 115 4.19 16.59 6.19
N ASP A 116 5.08 15.65 6.04
CA ASP A 116 6.47 15.87 5.64
C ASP A 116 6.59 15.88 4.09
N SER A 117 5.92 14.95 3.39
CA SER A 117 5.94 14.89 1.92
C SER A 117 4.91 15.80 1.24
N LYS A 118 5.17 16.12 -0.03
CA LYS A 118 4.25 16.92 -0.84
C LYS A 118 2.99 16.14 -1.23
N GLN A 119 3.14 14.86 -1.53
CA GLN A 119 2.02 13.95 -1.84
C GLN A 119 1.08 13.83 -0.64
N CYS A 120 1.60 13.70 0.59
CA CYS A 120 0.77 13.79 1.80
C CYS A 120 0.04 15.14 1.88
N LYS A 121 0.76 16.27 1.72
CA LYS A 121 0.14 17.62 1.75
C LYS A 121 -0.99 17.72 0.74
N ALA A 122 -0.80 17.19 -0.47
CA ALA A 122 -1.81 17.18 -1.51
C ALA A 122 -3.07 16.45 -1.07
N ILE A 123 -2.92 15.21 -0.60
CA ILE A 123 -4.03 14.33 -0.21
C ILE A 123 -4.75 14.86 1.04
N ALA A 124 -4.00 15.29 2.05
CA ALA A 124 -4.54 15.79 3.31
C ALA A 124 -5.31 17.11 3.11
N SER A 125 -4.78 18.03 2.30
CA SER A 125 -5.44 19.32 2.01
C SER A 125 -6.48 19.25 0.89
N GLY A 126 -6.42 18.24 0.01
CA GLY A 126 -7.17 18.20 -1.23
C GLY A 126 -6.64 19.16 -2.31
N ASN A 127 -5.42 19.67 -2.18
CA ASN A 127 -4.80 20.60 -3.13
C ASN A 127 -3.77 19.89 -4.03
N GLU A 128 -4.12 19.72 -5.30
CA GLU A 128 -3.29 19.02 -6.28
C GLU A 128 -1.98 19.74 -6.66
N THR A 129 -1.82 21.01 -6.31
CA THR A 129 -0.57 21.76 -6.62
C THR A 129 0.65 21.15 -5.91
N TRP A 130 0.42 20.33 -4.88
CA TRP A 130 1.46 19.59 -4.17
C TRP A 130 1.76 18.22 -4.81
N CYS A 131 1.00 17.75 -5.80
CA CYS A 131 1.31 16.52 -6.52
C CYS A 131 2.42 16.78 -7.56
N LEU A 132 3.65 16.38 -7.23
CA LEU A 132 4.86 16.57 -8.05
C LEU A 132 5.48 15.23 -8.45
#